data_AF-A0AAU3KTB6-F1
#
_entry.id   AF-A0AAU3KTB6-F1
#
_cell.length_a   1.000
_cell.length_b   1.000
_cell.length_c   1.000
_cell.angle_alpha   90.00
_cell.angle_beta   90.00
_cell.angle_gamma   90.00
#
_symmetry.space_group_name_H-M   'P 1'
#
loop_
_entity.id
_entity.type
_entity.pdbx_description
1 polymer ?
#
loop_
_entity_poly.entity_id
_entity_poly.type
_entity_poly.pdbx_seq_one_letter_code
_entity_poly.pdbx_strand_id
1 'polypeptide(L)'
;MRVGLRLLRDWWREDVDYGWVVDAIASRSSLGVLKVAIGVCGLVAPAICVLMLLSPQAPDGPLGRAVLWLLVGAGVAWGVRWVVLPWPAEAESLVLVAIADVSVTVVCALSPGYVVRSVGMLLLLIVGIYVSAFHAPKALAVHTMWSLGSAALLAAPLIGSGDVTSAAIMMLGMAAAVVVPPGLQFCYWVLRSEMLSDPLTMLLSRRGLDYHSAALLARPSPLPVCVMMIDLDRFKSVNDSFGHTAGDEVLVCIADRLRRAAPAGSIVSRFGGEEFAVIVRLPGAAAVAAAERLRGAVAAPIGSISVTASLGLAIVDRAAIGDRRGTRDSLREILGSADRAMYQAKQRGGDAVLAAPHSCSAQASSAS
;
A
#
# COMPACT_ATOMS: atom_id res chain seq x y z
N MET A 1 7.74 9.58 24.35
CA MET A 1 8.80 8.75 23.70
C MET A 1 8.34 7.34 23.31
N ARG A 2 7.79 6.50 24.22
CA ARG A 2 7.42 5.10 23.91
C ARG A 2 6.29 4.91 22.88
N VAL A 3 5.43 5.91 22.67
CA VAL A 3 4.36 5.88 21.65
C VAL A 3 4.92 6.23 20.28
N GLY A 4 5.72 7.30 20.16
CA GLY A 4 6.36 7.68 18.90
C GLY A 4 7.28 6.59 18.33
N LEU A 5 8.04 5.90 19.18
CA LEU A 5 8.87 4.75 18.74
C LEU A 5 8.05 3.56 18.23
N ARG A 6 6.82 3.38 18.72
CA ARG A 6 5.91 2.35 18.20
C ARG A 6 5.37 2.74 16.82
N LEU A 7 4.89 3.97 16.67
CA LEU A 7 4.40 4.48 15.38
C LEU A 7 5.47 4.42 14.28
N LEU A 8 6.71 4.80 14.59
CA LEU A 8 7.83 4.70 13.64
C LEU A 8 8.14 3.24 13.27
N ARG A 9 8.05 2.32 14.24
CA ARG A 9 8.26 0.89 13.99
C ARG A 9 7.15 0.31 13.12
N ASP A 10 5.90 0.73 13.33
CA ASP A 10 4.75 0.26 12.57
C ASP A 10 4.81 0.82 11.14
N TRP A 11 5.10 2.11 10.98
CA TRP A 11 5.40 2.72 9.68
C TRP A 11 6.50 1.96 8.93
N TRP A 12 7.64 1.70 9.58
CA TRP A 12 8.76 0.97 8.95
C TRP A 12 8.40 -0.45 8.50
N ARG A 13 7.44 -1.08 9.17
CA ARG A 13 6.95 -2.43 8.87
C ARG A 13 5.81 -2.47 7.87
N GLU A 14 5.29 -1.31 7.47
CA GLU A 14 4.21 -1.21 6.51
C GLU A 14 4.62 -1.85 5.17
N ASP A 15 3.86 -2.86 4.76
CA ASP A 15 3.90 -3.40 3.41
C ASP A 15 2.86 -2.62 2.58
N VAL A 16 3.34 -1.68 1.76
CA VAL A 16 2.47 -0.87 0.92
C VAL A 16 1.96 -1.72 -0.26
N ASP A 17 0.64 -1.83 -0.42
CA ASP A 17 0.08 -2.44 -1.64
C ASP A 17 0.16 -1.42 -2.79
N TYR A 18 1.24 -1.54 -3.55
CA TYR A 18 1.49 -0.74 -4.75
C TYR A 18 0.28 -0.74 -5.71
N GLY A 19 -0.31 -1.92 -5.94
CA GLY A 19 -1.46 -2.07 -6.83
C GLY A 19 -2.69 -1.33 -6.30
N TRP A 20 -2.91 -1.36 -4.98
CA TRP A 20 -4.00 -0.61 -4.36
C TRP A 20 -3.88 0.89 -4.57
N VAL A 21 -2.69 1.45 -4.36
CA VAL A 21 -2.48 2.90 -4.52
C VAL A 21 -2.77 3.31 -5.97
N VAL A 22 -2.30 2.52 -6.94
CA VAL A 22 -2.51 2.76 -8.37
C VAL A 22 -3.99 2.66 -8.74
N ASP A 23 -4.68 1.61 -8.30
CA ASP A 23 -6.11 1.41 -8.56
C ASP A 23 -6.97 2.50 -7.91
N ALA A 24 -6.61 2.94 -6.70
CA ALA A 24 -7.29 4.03 -6.01
C ALA A 24 -7.19 5.35 -6.79
N ILE A 25 -6.03 5.64 -7.37
CA ILE A 25 -5.83 6.81 -8.26
C ILE A 25 -6.59 6.62 -9.57
N ALA A 26 -6.51 5.43 -10.18
CA ALA A 26 -7.20 5.11 -11.43
C ALA A 26 -8.73 5.27 -11.32
N SER A 27 -9.32 4.86 -10.18
CA SER A 27 -10.76 5.00 -9.91
C SER A 27 -11.25 6.46 -9.92
N ARG A 28 -10.35 7.43 -9.74
CA ARG A 28 -10.65 8.87 -9.77
C ARG A 28 -10.31 9.53 -11.10
N SER A 29 -10.02 8.74 -12.14
CA SER A 29 -9.62 9.21 -13.48
C SER A 29 -8.39 10.13 -13.50
N SER A 30 -7.58 10.17 -12.44
CA SER A 30 -6.41 11.04 -12.32
C SER A 30 -5.11 10.38 -12.78
N LEU A 31 -5.13 9.09 -13.13
CA LEU A 31 -3.95 8.34 -13.54
C LEU A 31 -3.27 8.94 -14.78
N GLY A 32 -4.05 9.43 -15.75
CA GLY A 32 -3.51 10.06 -16.97
C GLY A 32 -2.75 11.35 -16.68
N VAL A 33 -3.29 12.21 -15.80
CA VAL A 33 -2.64 13.46 -15.37
C VAL A 33 -1.30 13.15 -14.70
N LEU A 34 -1.28 12.15 -13.81
CA LEU A 34 -0.08 11.78 -13.10
C LEU A 34 1.00 11.18 -14.03
N LYS A 35 0.60 10.34 -14.99
CA LYS A 35 1.50 9.82 -16.03
C LYS A 35 2.19 10.94 -16.80
N VAL A 36 1.43 11.94 -17.25
CA VAL A 36 1.97 13.11 -17.96
C VAL A 36 2.92 13.90 -17.05
N ALA A 37 2.53 14.16 -15.81
CA ALA A 37 3.38 14.88 -14.85
C ALA A 37 4.73 14.17 -14.63
N ILE A 38 4.73 12.85 -14.40
CA ILE A 38 5.97 12.06 -14.22
C ILE A 38 6.81 12.04 -15.50
N GLY A 39 6.15 11.91 -16.66
CA GLY A 39 6.82 11.97 -17.97
C GLY A 39 7.53 13.31 -18.18
N VAL A 40 6.85 14.43 -17.91
CA VAL A 40 7.40 15.79 -18.04
C VAL A 40 8.54 16.03 -17.04
N CYS A 41 8.38 15.62 -15.78
CA CYS A 41 9.45 15.72 -14.78
C CYS A 41 10.72 14.97 -15.21
N GLY A 42 10.57 13.79 -15.84
CA GLY A 42 11.70 13.02 -16.36
C GLY A 42 12.43 13.67 -17.53
N LEU A 43 11.82 14.65 -18.21
CA LEU A 43 12.45 15.40 -19.31
C LEU A 43 13.37 16.54 -18.81
N VAL A 44 13.40 16.84 -17.51
CA VAL A 44 14.27 17.89 -16.96
C VAL A 44 15.74 17.50 -17.06
N ALA A 45 16.11 16.27 -16.66
CA ALA A 45 17.48 15.77 -16.75
C ALA A 45 18.04 15.76 -18.19
N PRO A 46 17.33 15.24 -19.22
CA PRO A 46 17.83 15.31 -20.60
C PRO A 46 17.87 16.74 -21.14
N ALA A 47 16.98 17.65 -20.71
CA ALA A 47 17.09 19.06 -21.07
C ALA A 47 18.38 19.70 -20.50
N ILE A 48 18.75 19.39 -19.25
CA ILE A 48 20.04 19.80 -18.67
C ILE A 48 21.21 19.24 -19.50
N CYS A 49 21.15 17.98 -19.92
CA CYS A 49 22.20 17.37 -20.76
C CYS A 49 22.36 18.10 -22.10
N VAL A 50 21.25 18.45 -22.77
CA VAL A 50 21.28 19.23 -24.02
C VAL A 50 21.90 20.61 -23.78
N LEU A 51 21.50 21.32 -22.72
CA LEU A 51 22.07 22.61 -22.38
C LEU A 51 23.58 22.51 -22.09
N MET A 52 24.02 21.46 -21.39
CA MET A 52 25.45 21.20 -21.15
C MET A 52 26.22 20.96 -22.45
N LEU A 53 25.68 20.16 -23.36
CA LEU A 53 26.28 19.87 -24.66
C LEU A 53 26.40 21.11 -25.55
N LEU A 54 25.45 22.04 -25.45
CA LEU A 54 25.47 23.32 -26.15
C LEU A 54 26.34 24.38 -25.45
N SER A 55 26.73 24.15 -24.20
CA SER A 55 27.51 25.11 -23.42
C SER A 55 29.00 25.05 -23.78
N PRO A 56 29.75 26.16 -23.59
CA PRO A 56 31.21 26.16 -23.67
C PRO A 56 31.90 25.22 -22.67
N GLN A 57 31.16 24.74 -21.67
CA GLN A 57 31.65 23.86 -20.61
C GLN A 57 31.28 22.39 -20.87
N ALA A 58 30.91 22.04 -22.10
CA ALA A 58 30.67 20.66 -22.50
C ALA A 58 31.93 19.81 -22.25
N PRO A 59 31.80 18.52 -21.87
CA PRO A 59 32.94 17.65 -21.67
C PRO A 59 33.89 17.65 -22.89
N ASP A 60 35.19 17.82 -22.64
CA ASP A 60 36.21 17.89 -23.71
C ASP A 60 36.43 16.54 -24.42
N GLY A 61 36.18 15.43 -23.71
CA GLY A 61 36.39 14.08 -24.22
C GLY A 61 35.18 13.48 -24.95
N PRO A 62 35.40 12.63 -25.98
CA PRO A 62 34.31 11.99 -26.73
C PRO A 62 33.45 11.07 -25.86
N LEU A 63 34.05 10.45 -24.83
CA LEU A 63 33.34 9.60 -23.88
C LEU A 63 32.26 10.38 -23.10
N GLY A 64 32.60 11.55 -22.54
CA GLY A 64 31.66 12.35 -21.74
C GLY A 64 30.48 12.84 -22.58
N ARG A 65 30.74 13.26 -23.83
CA ARG A 65 29.69 13.65 -24.77
C ARG A 65 28.80 12.48 -25.17
N ALA A 66 29.38 11.30 -25.40
CA ALA A 66 28.62 10.09 -25.69
C ALA A 66 27.69 9.70 -24.53
N VAL A 67 28.17 9.81 -23.28
CA VAL A 67 27.34 9.58 -22.08
C VAL A 67 26.19 10.57 -22.00
N LEU A 68 26.42 11.86 -22.25
CA LEU A 68 25.34 12.86 -22.25
C LEU A 68 24.29 12.57 -23.33
N TRP A 69 24.69 12.20 -24.55
CA TRP A 69 23.73 11.81 -25.59
C TRP A 69 22.94 10.54 -25.24
N LEU A 70 23.58 9.55 -24.61
CA LEU A 70 22.90 8.36 -24.10
C LEU A 70 21.84 8.74 -23.07
N LEU A 71 22.15 9.66 -22.14
CA LEU A 71 21.22 10.15 -21.12
C LEU A 71 20.07 10.96 -21.72
N VAL A 72 20.33 11.74 -22.78
CA VAL A 72 19.28 12.41 -23.56
C VAL A 72 18.32 11.38 -24.16
N GLY A 73 18.86 10.36 -24.84
CA GLY A 73 18.06 9.29 -25.43
C GLY A 73 17.22 8.53 -24.38
N ALA A 74 17.83 8.20 -23.24
CA ALA A 74 17.16 7.54 -22.12
C ALA A 74 16.03 8.41 -21.53
N GLY A 75 16.25 9.72 -21.38
CA GLY A 75 15.24 10.65 -20.88
C GLY A 75 14.08 10.86 -21.86
N VAL A 76 14.34 10.87 -23.17
CA VAL A 76 13.27 10.89 -24.18
C VAL A 76 12.47 9.58 -24.13
N ALA A 77 13.15 8.43 -24.06
CA ALA A 77 12.51 7.14 -23.92
C ALA A 77 11.63 7.07 -22.64
N TRP A 78 12.09 7.67 -21.53
CA TRP A 78 11.31 7.83 -20.31
C TRP A 78 10.01 8.61 -20.52
N GLY A 79 10.10 9.78 -21.17
CA GLY A 79 8.91 10.61 -21.46
C GLY A 79 7.89 9.86 -22.31
N VAL A 80 8.37 9.21 -23.38
CA VAL A 80 7.51 8.39 -24.27
C VAL A 80 6.88 7.24 -23.49
N ARG A 81 7.66 6.51 -22.70
CA ARG A 81 7.20 5.38 -21.89
C ARG A 81 6.04 5.78 -20.99
N TRP A 82 6.17 6.87 -20.25
CA TRP A 82 5.13 7.31 -19.32
C TRP A 82 3.86 7.78 -20.01
N VAL A 83 3.91 8.23 -21.26
CA VAL A 83 2.71 8.59 -22.02
C VAL A 83 2.06 7.33 -22.63
N VAL A 84 2.85 6.47 -23.27
CA VAL A 84 2.37 5.40 -24.15
C VAL A 84 2.07 4.10 -23.40
N LEU A 85 2.96 3.68 -22.49
CA LEU A 85 2.84 2.37 -21.83
C LEU A 85 1.86 2.41 -20.64
N PRO A 86 1.30 1.25 -20.23
CA PRO A 86 0.52 1.17 -19.00
C PRO A 86 1.37 1.57 -17.78
N TRP A 87 0.67 1.82 -16.67
CA TRP A 87 1.35 2.07 -15.39
C TRP A 87 2.29 0.89 -15.05
N PRO A 88 3.55 1.14 -14.67
CA PRO A 88 4.55 0.09 -14.45
C PRO A 88 4.11 -0.90 -13.38
N ALA A 89 4.56 -2.15 -13.50
CA ALA A 89 4.52 -3.08 -12.37
C ALA A 89 5.46 -2.59 -11.25
N GLU A 90 5.25 -3.04 -10.01
CA GLU A 90 6.03 -2.60 -8.85
C GLU A 90 7.55 -2.79 -9.06
N ALA A 91 7.98 -3.97 -9.54
CA ALA A 91 9.38 -4.26 -9.82
C ALA A 91 9.96 -3.36 -10.92
N GLU A 92 9.18 -3.11 -11.97
CA GLU A 92 9.58 -2.24 -13.07
C GLU A 92 9.70 -0.78 -12.60
N SER A 93 8.77 -0.33 -11.75
CA SER A 93 8.82 0.99 -11.12
C SER A 93 10.08 1.17 -10.26
N LEU A 94 10.50 0.16 -9.51
CA LEU A 94 11.76 0.18 -8.75
C LEU A 94 12.99 0.25 -9.67
N VAL A 95 12.98 -0.45 -10.80
CA VAL A 95 14.05 -0.36 -11.81
C VAL A 95 14.12 1.04 -12.41
N LEU A 96 12.97 1.64 -12.73
CA LEU A 96 12.88 3.02 -13.22
C LEU A 96 13.43 4.03 -12.20
N VAL A 97 13.12 3.84 -10.91
CA VAL A 97 13.68 4.64 -9.82
C VAL A 97 15.20 4.53 -9.78
N ALA A 98 15.74 3.30 -9.84
CA ALA A 98 17.19 3.09 -9.85
C ALA A 98 17.87 3.73 -11.07
N ILE A 99 17.25 3.64 -12.25
CA ILE A 99 17.75 4.30 -13.48
C ILE A 99 17.74 5.82 -13.30
N ALA A 100 16.67 6.39 -12.74
CA ALA A 100 16.58 7.84 -12.50
C ALA A 100 17.65 8.30 -11.50
N ASP A 101 17.82 7.57 -10.39
CA ASP A 101 18.85 7.82 -9.36
C ASP A 101 20.26 7.82 -9.97
N VAL A 102 20.59 6.79 -10.76
CA VAL A 102 21.89 6.71 -11.44
C VAL A 102 22.05 7.82 -12.48
N SER A 103 21.04 8.05 -13.30
CA SER A 103 21.09 9.04 -14.38
C SER A 103 21.32 10.44 -13.82
N VAL A 104 20.54 10.84 -12.80
CA VAL A 104 20.69 12.16 -12.16
C VAL A 104 22.08 12.30 -11.54
N THR A 105 22.59 11.29 -10.84
CA THR A 105 23.94 11.33 -10.25
C THR A 105 25.02 11.46 -11.32
N VAL A 106 24.90 10.75 -12.45
CA VAL A 106 25.85 10.84 -13.56
C VAL A 106 25.78 12.22 -14.24
N VAL A 107 24.59 12.77 -14.49
CA VAL A 107 24.44 14.14 -15.01
C VAL A 107 25.12 15.16 -14.10
N CYS A 108 24.93 15.03 -12.78
CA CYS A 108 25.59 15.91 -11.82
C CYS A 108 27.10 15.69 -11.81
N ALA A 109 27.60 14.47 -11.88
CA ALA A 109 29.04 14.19 -11.94
C ALA A 109 29.73 14.85 -13.15
N LEU A 110 29.04 14.86 -14.29
CA LEU A 110 29.50 15.49 -15.53
C LEU A 110 29.26 17.00 -15.56
N SER A 111 28.46 17.54 -14.63
CA SER A 111 28.11 18.95 -14.61
C SER A 111 29.29 19.82 -14.18
N PRO A 112 29.52 20.94 -14.89
CA PRO A 112 30.58 21.87 -14.56
C PRO A 112 30.20 22.75 -13.37
N GLY A 113 31.13 22.92 -12.43
CA GLY A 113 30.95 23.78 -11.26
C GLY A 113 30.02 23.22 -10.18
N TYR A 114 30.29 23.55 -8.93
CA TYR A 114 29.55 22.99 -7.78
C TYR A 114 28.08 23.43 -7.74
N VAL A 115 27.75 24.63 -8.25
CA VAL A 115 26.38 25.17 -8.21
C VAL A 115 25.45 24.32 -9.08
N VAL A 116 25.87 24.00 -10.31
CA VAL A 116 25.07 23.17 -11.22
C VAL A 116 24.90 21.76 -10.66
N ARG A 117 25.95 21.19 -10.05
CA ARG A 117 25.87 19.90 -9.32
C ARG A 117 24.85 19.95 -8.19
N SER A 118 24.94 20.97 -7.34
CA SER A 118 24.08 21.12 -6.16
C SER A 118 22.61 21.31 -6.55
N VAL A 119 22.33 22.13 -7.56
CA VAL A 119 20.97 22.35 -8.07
C VAL A 119 20.45 21.11 -8.79
N GLY A 120 21.28 20.47 -9.63
CA GLY A 120 20.90 19.24 -10.35
C GLY A 120 20.57 18.08 -9.41
N MET A 121 21.27 17.97 -8.29
CA MET A 121 20.99 16.96 -7.26
C MET A 121 19.60 17.11 -6.63
N LEU A 122 18.96 18.29 -6.68
CA LEU A 122 17.57 18.44 -6.24
C LEU A 122 16.59 17.62 -7.08
N LEU A 123 16.97 17.14 -8.26
CA LEU A 123 16.14 16.19 -9.02
C LEU A 123 15.98 14.84 -8.30
N LEU A 124 16.93 14.45 -7.43
CA LEU A 124 16.78 13.27 -6.57
C LEU A 124 15.63 13.44 -5.56
N LEU A 125 15.32 14.68 -5.13
CA LEU A 125 14.15 14.94 -4.29
C LEU A 125 12.84 14.56 -5.01
N ILE A 126 12.74 14.82 -6.31
CA ILE A 126 11.57 14.47 -7.12
C ILE A 126 11.40 12.95 -7.18
N VAL A 127 12.50 12.22 -7.36
CA VAL A 127 12.50 10.75 -7.29
C VAL A 127 12.05 10.29 -5.90
N GLY A 128 12.56 10.90 -4.83
CA GLY A 128 12.15 10.60 -3.46
C GLY A 128 10.66 10.84 -3.19
N ILE A 129 10.07 11.92 -3.73
CA ILE A 129 8.63 12.18 -3.66
C ILE A 129 7.81 11.11 -4.38
N TYR A 130 8.30 10.60 -5.51
CA TYR A 130 7.66 9.46 -6.17
C TYR A 130 7.74 8.19 -5.32
N VAL A 131 8.92 7.88 -4.78
CA VAL A 131 9.12 6.70 -3.93
C VAL A 131 8.27 6.78 -2.66
N SER A 132 8.15 7.95 -2.04
CA SER A 132 7.33 8.14 -0.84
C SER A 132 5.84 7.89 -1.09
N ALA A 133 5.33 8.24 -2.27
CA ALA A 133 3.93 8.06 -2.64
C ALA A 133 3.54 6.61 -2.96
N PHE A 134 4.44 5.84 -3.59
CA PHE A 134 4.09 4.55 -4.19
C PHE A 134 4.74 3.32 -3.54
N HIS A 135 5.90 3.48 -2.91
CA HIS A 135 6.73 2.35 -2.49
C HIS A 135 6.84 2.26 -0.97
N ALA A 136 7.27 1.09 -0.48
CA ALA A 136 7.46 0.87 0.95
C ALA A 136 8.61 1.72 1.53
N PRO A 137 8.62 1.99 2.85
CA PRO A 137 9.67 2.76 3.52
C PRO A 137 11.09 2.22 3.31
N LYS A 138 11.24 0.92 3.08
CA LYS A 138 12.52 0.27 2.77
C LYS A 138 13.10 0.74 1.44
N ALA A 139 12.27 0.86 0.40
CA ALA A 139 12.69 1.40 -0.89
C ALA A 139 13.06 2.87 -0.76
N LEU A 140 12.31 3.64 0.03
CA LEU A 140 12.62 5.03 0.31
C LEU A 140 13.97 5.17 1.04
N ALA A 141 14.27 4.32 2.01
CA ALA A 141 15.56 4.32 2.69
C ALA A 141 16.72 4.04 1.74
N VAL A 142 16.57 3.12 0.77
CA VAL A 142 17.58 2.86 -0.26
C VAL A 142 17.83 4.11 -1.11
N HIS A 143 16.77 4.76 -1.58
CA HIS A 143 16.87 6.01 -2.33
C HIS A 143 17.50 7.15 -1.50
N THR A 144 17.15 7.28 -0.22
CA THR A 144 17.77 8.26 0.70
C THR A 144 19.26 7.99 0.88
N MET A 145 19.67 6.73 1.04
CA MET A 145 21.08 6.34 1.10
C MET A 145 21.81 6.65 -0.21
N TRP A 146 21.19 6.37 -1.36
CA TRP A 146 21.75 6.73 -2.66
C TRP A 146 21.96 8.24 -2.80
N SER A 147 20.98 9.03 -2.37
CA SER A 147 21.00 10.49 -2.49
C SER A 147 22.09 11.12 -1.62
N LEU A 148 22.21 10.68 -0.37
CA LEU A 148 23.29 11.08 0.53
C LEU A 148 24.67 10.61 0.03
N GLY A 149 24.75 9.37 -0.46
CA GLY A 149 25.97 8.81 -1.04
C GLY A 149 26.43 9.57 -2.28
N SER A 150 25.49 9.96 -3.14
CA SER A 150 25.75 10.78 -4.33
C SER A 150 26.28 12.16 -3.95
N ALA A 151 25.70 12.79 -2.91
CA ALA A 151 26.21 14.05 -2.39
C ALA A 151 27.65 13.92 -1.86
N ALA A 152 27.92 12.89 -1.07
CA ALA A 152 29.25 12.64 -0.52
C ALA A 152 30.28 12.38 -1.63
N LEU A 153 29.92 11.57 -2.62
CA LEU A 153 30.75 11.27 -3.79
C LEU A 153 31.11 12.53 -4.57
N LEU A 154 30.12 13.38 -4.85
CA LEU A 154 30.32 14.61 -5.62
C LEU A 154 31.03 15.70 -4.81
N ALA A 155 30.96 15.64 -3.47
CA ALA A 155 31.63 16.57 -2.57
C ALA A 155 33.11 16.24 -2.39
N ALA A 156 33.50 14.96 -2.49
CA ALA A 156 34.86 14.51 -2.22
C ALA A 156 35.94 15.25 -3.05
N PRO A 157 35.78 15.49 -4.37
CA PRO A 157 36.75 16.27 -5.14
C PRO A 157 36.89 17.72 -4.65
N LEU A 158 35.81 18.35 -4.20
CA LEU A 158 35.81 19.73 -3.70
C LEU A 158 36.59 19.82 -2.39
N ILE A 159 36.39 18.84 -1.49
CA ILE A 159 37.17 18.72 -0.26
C ILE A 159 38.66 18.51 -0.59
N GLY A 160 38.96 17.63 -1.54
CA GLY A 160 40.33 17.37 -1.99
C GLY A 160 41.03 18.59 -2.60
N SER A 161 40.28 19.49 -3.24
CA SER A 161 40.79 20.76 -3.76
C SER A 161 40.77 21.92 -2.75
N GLY A 162 40.37 21.69 -1.50
CA GLY A 162 40.30 22.71 -0.44
C GLY A 162 39.03 23.58 -0.44
N ASP A 163 38.08 23.35 -1.36
CA ASP A 163 36.79 24.04 -1.39
C ASP A 163 35.76 23.36 -0.46
N VAL A 164 36.06 23.43 0.84
CA VAL A 164 35.25 22.82 1.90
C VAL A 164 33.87 23.48 2.01
N THR A 165 33.76 24.77 1.70
CA THR A 165 32.51 25.52 1.80
C THR A 165 31.48 25.04 0.79
N SER A 166 31.86 24.89 -0.48
CA SER A 166 30.97 24.36 -1.51
C SER A 166 30.56 22.93 -1.24
N ALA A 167 31.49 22.10 -0.76
CA ALA A 167 31.21 20.73 -0.33
C ALA A 167 30.18 20.71 0.81
N ALA A 168 30.35 21.56 1.83
CA ALA A 168 29.44 21.65 2.97
C ALA A 168 28.04 22.12 2.55
N ILE A 169 27.94 23.14 1.69
CA ILE A 169 26.64 23.62 1.16
C ILE A 169 25.91 22.50 0.44
N MET A 170 26.59 21.74 -0.42
CA MET A 170 25.99 20.63 -1.15
C MET A 170 25.52 19.50 -0.23
N MET A 171 26.34 19.13 0.76
CA MET A 171 25.99 18.10 1.75
C MET A 171 24.81 18.54 2.63
N LEU A 172 24.80 19.78 3.11
CA LEU A 172 23.71 20.33 3.91
C LEU A 172 22.41 20.45 3.10
N GLY A 173 22.50 20.90 1.85
CA GLY A 173 21.36 20.98 0.94
C GLY A 173 20.73 19.62 0.69
N MET A 174 21.55 18.59 0.44
CA MET A 174 21.03 17.22 0.29
C MET A 174 20.47 16.67 1.61
N ALA A 175 21.17 16.88 2.73
CA ALA A 175 20.68 16.44 4.05
C ALA A 175 19.32 17.05 4.39
N ALA A 176 19.10 18.33 4.05
CA ALA A 176 17.80 18.98 4.21
C ALA A 176 16.74 18.41 3.25
N ALA A 177 17.10 18.19 1.98
CA ALA A 177 16.17 17.68 0.97
C ALA A 177 15.66 16.26 1.30
N VAL A 178 16.55 15.35 1.73
CA VAL A 178 16.18 13.94 1.97
C VAL A 178 15.26 13.73 3.17
N VAL A 179 15.09 14.73 4.05
CA VAL A 179 14.14 14.66 5.17
C VAL A 179 12.70 14.76 4.70
N VAL A 180 12.44 15.47 3.60
CA VAL A 180 11.08 15.78 3.12
C VAL A 180 10.32 14.51 2.72
N PRO A 181 10.86 13.61 1.88
CA PRO A 181 10.09 12.44 1.43
C PRO A 181 9.70 11.47 2.55
N PRO A 182 10.58 11.10 3.52
CA PRO A 182 10.17 10.27 4.66
C PRO A 182 9.11 10.95 5.52
N GLY A 183 9.21 12.27 5.73
CA GLY A 183 8.20 13.04 6.46
C GLY A 183 6.83 12.99 5.76
N LEU A 184 6.80 13.21 4.44
CA LEU A 184 5.57 13.09 3.64
C LEU A 184 5.01 11.66 3.67
N GLN A 185 5.86 10.64 3.54
CA GLN A 185 5.44 9.23 3.60
C GLN A 185 4.83 8.89 4.96
N PHE A 186 5.43 9.38 6.05
CA PHE A 186 4.93 9.17 7.39
C PHE A 186 3.57 9.86 7.59
N CYS A 187 3.43 11.13 7.20
CA CYS A 187 2.16 11.85 7.27
C CYS A 187 1.05 11.15 6.45
N TYR A 188 1.38 10.71 5.22
CA TYR A 188 0.46 9.96 4.39
C TYR A 188 0.04 8.63 5.04
N TRP A 189 1.00 7.92 5.65
CA TRP A 189 0.72 6.68 6.39
C TRP A 189 -0.22 6.92 7.58
N VAL A 190 0.01 7.97 8.38
CA VAL A 190 -0.87 8.32 9.51
C VAL A 190 -2.29 8.58 9.01
N LEU A 191 -2.46 9.48 8.04
CA LEU A 191 -3.78 9.83 7.49
C LEU A 191 -4.48 8.61 6.88
N ARG A 192 -3.74 7.75 6.17
CA ARG A 192 -4.28 6.51 5.62
C ARG A 192 -4.71 5.55 6.72
N SER A 193 -3.89 5.35 7.75
CA SER A 193 -4.17 4.41 8.85
C SER A 193 -5.48 4.74 9.58
N GLU A 194 -5.79 6.03 9.74
CA GLU A 194 -7.06 6.50 10.28
C GLU A 194 -8.23 6.17 9.34
N MET A 195 -8.08 6.40 8.03
CA MET A 195 -9.13 6.09 7.04
C MET A 195 -9.39 4.58 6.88
N LEU A 196 -8.38 3.76 7.13
CA LEU A 196 -8.49 2.30 7.07
C LEU A 196 -9.09 1.70 8.35
N SER A 197 -9.31 2.51 9.40
CA SER A 197 -9.91 2.07 10.66
C SER A 197 -11.32 2.64 10.83
N ASP A 198 -12.18 1.93 11.55
CA ASP A 198 -13.48 2.43 11.99
C ASP A 198 -13.30 3.26 13.27
N PRO A 199 -13.75 4.53 13.31
CA PRO A 199 -13.48 5.43 14.43
C PRO A 199 -14.19 5.04 15.73
N LEU A 200 -15.28 4.26 15.67
CA LEU A 200 -16.00 3.81 16.86
C LEU A 200 -15.31 2.59 17.48
N THR A 201 -15.05 1.57 16.68
CA THR A 201 -14.61 0.25 17.15
C THR A 201 -13.10 0.05 17.10
N MET A 202 -12.37 0.91 16.38
CA MET A 202 -10.94 0.78 16.08
C MET A 202 -10.56 -0.53 15.35
N LEU A 203 -11.55 -1.29 14.85
CA LEU A 203 -11.33 -2.35 13.88
C LEU A 203 -11.03 -1.73 12.52
N LEU A 204 -10.60 -2.56 11.56
CA LEU A 204 -10.51 -2.08 10.19
C LEU A 204 -11.89 -1.66 9.68
N SER A 205 -11.96 -0.58 8.92
CA SER A 205 -13.14 -0.25 8.13
C SER A 205 -13.26 -1.23 6.95
N ARG A 206 -14.40 -1.20 6.23
CA ARG A 206 -14.53 -1.91 4.95
C ARG A 206 -13.38 -1.62 3.98
N ARG A 207 -12.90 -0.38 3.93
CA ARG A 207 -11.74 0.01 3.12
C ARG A 207 -10.43 -0.60 3.67
N GLY A 208 -10.29 -0.67 4.98
CA GLY A 208 -9.18 -1.37 5.65
C GLY A 208 -9.13 -2.85 5.33
N LEU A 209 -10.29 -3.53 5.34
CA LEU A 209 -10.41 -4.93 4.95
C LEU A 209 -9.93 -5.15 3.51
N ASP A 210 -10.40 -4.33 2.57
CA ASP A 210 -10.02 -4.40 1.14
C ASP A 210 -8.51 -4.16 0.96
N TYR A 211 -7.93 -3.22 1.70
CA TYR A 211 -6.50 -2.91 1.63
C TYR A 211 -5.62 -4.05 2.16
N HIS A 212 -5.90 -4.56 3.37
CA HIS A 212 -5.04 -5.54 4.03
C HIS A 212 -5.23 -6.97 3.52
N SER A 213 -6.41 -7.29 2.96
CA SER A 213 -6.68 -8.61 2.38
C SER A 213 -5.77 -8.93 1.19
N ALA A 214 -5.38 -7.94 0.38
CA ALA A 214 -4.50 -8.14 -0.77
C ALA A 214 -3.16 -8.78 -0.36
N ALA A 215 -2.54 -8.31 0.72
CA ALA A 215 -1.30 -8.86 1.25
C ALA A 215 -1.47 -10.29 1.79
N LEU A 216 -2.59 -10.55 2.50
CA LEU A 216 -2.92 -11.89 2.99
C LEU A 216 -3.09 -12.88 1.83
N LEU A 217 -3.75 -12.45 0.75
CA LEU A 217 -4.04 -13.26 -0.43
C LEU A 217 -2.80 -13.52 -1.29
N ALA A 218 -1.94 -12.51 -1.47
CA ALA A 218 -0.70 -12.62 -2.25
C ALA A 218 0.30 -13.63 -1.64
N ARG A 219 0.36 -13.75 -0.32
CA ARG A 219 1.31 -14.64 0.38
C ARG A 219 1.08 -16.12 0.03
N PRO A 220 2.10 -16.85 -0.47
CA PRO A 220 2.08 -18.32 -0.64
C PRO A 220 1.67 -19.03 0.65
N SER A 221 0.64 -19.86 0.57
CA SER A 221 0.14 -20.66 1.69
C SER A 221 -0.71 -21.81 1.16
N PRO A 222 -0.52 -23.04 1.67
CA PRO A 222 -1.35 -24.20 1.31
C PRO A 222 -2.74 -24.14 1.97
N LEU A 223 -2.95 -23.23 2.93
CA LEU A 223 -4.22 -23.11 3.64
C LEU A 223 -5.26 -22.36 2.79
N PRO A 224 -6.53 -22.83 2.78
CA PRO A 224 -7.59 -22.11 2.10
C PRO A 224 -7.87 -20.79 2.78
N VAL A 225 -8.49 -19.88 2.03
CA VAL A 225 -8.96 -18.60 2.53
C VAL A 225 -10.38 -18.77 3.02
N CYS A 226 -10.62 -18.35 4.26
CA CYS A 226 -11.91 -18.38 4.89
C CYS A 226 -12.36 -16.93 5.12
N VAL A 227 -13.58 -16.62 4.67
CA VAL A 227 -14.22 -15.33 4.85
C VAL A 227 -15.51 -15.55 5.64
N MET A 228 -15.66 -14.79 6.72
CA MET A 228 -16.82 -14.85 7.60
C MET A 228 -17.49 -13.48 7.58
N MET A 229 -18.73 -13.42 7.15
CA MET A 229 -19.61 -12.26 7.32
C MET A 229 -20.44 -12.47 8.58
N ILE A 230 -20.54 -11.44 9.40
CA ILE A 230 -21.18 -11.47 10.71
C ILE A 230 -22.13 -10.28 10.78
N ASP A 231 -23.37 -10.51 11.17
CA ASP A 231 -24.35 -9.45 11.35
C ASP A 231 -25.11 -9.69 12.66
N LEU A 232 -25.21 -8.63 13.47
CA LEU A 232 -25.89 -8.67 14.76
C LEU A 232 -27.40 -8.79 14.59
N ASP A 233 -27.99 -9.82 15.20
CA ASP A 233 -29.41 -10.07 15.08
C ASP A 233 -30.21 -9.03 15.86
N ARG A 234 -31.19 -8.42 15.18
CA ARG A 234 -32.15 -7.46 15.77
C ARG A 234 -31.46 -6.29 16.49
N PHE A 235 -30.29 -5.87 16.03
CA PHE A 235 -29.53 -4.78 16.68
C PHE A 235 -30.29 -3.45 16.70
N LYS A 236 -31.14 -3.20 15.69
CA LYS A 236 -32.09 -2.07 15.75
C LYS A 236 -32.96 -2.07 17.02
N SER A 237 -33.43 -3.22 17.50
CA SER A 237 -34.21 -3.31 18.73
C SER A 237 -33.40 -2.93 19.97
N VAL A 238 -32.08 -3.13 19.97
CA VAL A 238 -31.18 -2.65 21.03
C VAL A 238 -31.16 -1.12 21.01
N ASN A 239 -30.96 -0.50 19.84
CA ASN A 239 -31.01 0.96 19.71
C ASN A 239 -32.36 1.54 20.12
N ASP A 240 -33.45 0.92 19.70
CA ASP A 240 -34.81 1.39 20.00
C ASP A 240 -35.13 1.28 21.50
N SER A 241 -34.55 0.30 22.22
CA SER A 241 -34.83 0.06 23.64
C SER A 241 -33.88 0.79 24.59
N PHE A 242 -32.62 0.95 24.21
CA PHE A 242 -31.55 1.46 25.09
C PHE A 242 -30.89 2.76 24.57
N GLY A 243 -31.28 3.23 23.38
CA GLY A 243 -30.70 4.40 22.73
C GLY A 243 -29.41 4.10 21.96
N HIS A 244 -29.06 5.00 21.04
CA HIS A 244 -27.89 4.85 20.17
C HIS A 244 -26.56 4.80 20.93
N THR A 245 -26.41 5.55 22.04
CA THR A 245 -25.19 5.50 22.85
C THR A 245 -24.94 4.11 23.42
N ALA A 246 -25.98 3.43 23.91
CA ALA A 246 -25.86 2.05 24.37
C ALA A 246 -25.58 1.08 23.22
N GLY A 247 -26.16 1.32 22.03
CA GLY A 247 -25.82 0.60 20.81
C GLY A 247 -24.34 0.72 20.45
N ASP A 248 -23.79 1.93 20.51
CA ASP A 248 -22.37 2.18 20.24
C ASP A 248 -21.47 1.44 21.23
N GLU A 249 -21.81 1.43 22.52
CA GLU A 249 -21.10 0.66 23.54
C GLU A 249 -21.15 -0.86 23.26
N VAL A 250 -22.30 -1.37 22.80
CA VAL A 250 -22.44 -2.77 22.37
C VAL A 250 -21.52 -3.06 21.18
N LEU A 251 -21.47 -2.19 20.16
CA LEU A 251 -20.60 -2.37 18.99
C LEU A 251 -19.12 -2.38 19.39
N VAL A 252 -18.70 -1.50 20.30
CA VAL A 252 -17.33 -1.47 20.84
C VAL A 252 -17.00 -2.76 21.59
N CYS A 253 -17.94 -3.25 22.43
CA CYS A 253 -17.75 -4.48 23.17
C CYS A 253 -17.65 -5.70 22.24
N ILE A 254 -18.55 -5.81 21.25
CA ILE A 254 -18.53 -6.87 20.25
C ILE A 254 -17.25 -6.84 19.43
N ALA A 255 -16.80 -5.65 19.02
CA ALA A 255 -15.55 -5.50 18.29
C ALA A 255 -14.35 -6.05 19.06
N ASP A 256 -14.24 -5.76 20.37
CA ASP A 256 -13.16 -6.30 21.19
C ASP A 256 -13.27 -7.83 21.35
N ARG A 257 -14.48 -8.36 21.51
CA ARG A 257 -14.72 -9.80 21.62
C ARG A 257 -14.36 -10.54 20.34
N LEU A 258 -14.78 -10.02 19.18
CA LEU A 258 -14.43 -10.58 17.88
C LEU A 258 -12.91 -10.56 17.69
N ARG A 259 -12.24 -9.45 17.99
CA ARG A 259 -10.78 -9.33 17.90
C ARG A 259 -10.05 -10.36 18.76
N ARG A 260 -10.51 -10.64 19.98
CA ARG A 260 -9.90 -11.63 20.89
C ARG A 260 -10.21 -13.07 20.50
N ALA A 261 -11.43 -13.33 20.00
CA ALA A 261 -11.87 -14.66 19.62
C ALA A 261 -11.39 -15.07 18.22
N ALA A 262 -11.01 -14.11 17.38
CA ALA A 262 -10.54 -14.37 16.03
C ALA A 262 -9.19 -15.14 16.06
N PRO A 263 -8.99 -16.10 15.13
CA PRO A 263 -7.73 -16.84 15.06
C PRO A 263 -6.53 -15.93 14.79
N ALA A 264 -5.34 -16.34 15.23
CA ALA A 264 -4.11 -15.58 14.97
C ALA A 264 -3.89 -15.35 13.47
N GLY A 265 -3.53 -14.11 13.10
CA GLY A 265 -3.33 -13.71 11.70
C GLY A 265 -4.63 -13.40 10.95
N SER A 266 -5.79 -13.37 11.61
CA SER A 266 -7.04 -12.89 11.02
C SER A 266 -7.04 -11.39 10.80
N ILE A 267 -7.68 -10.97 9.71
CA ILE A 267 -8.11 -9.59 9.49
C ILE A 267 -9.53 -9.47 10.03
N VAL A 268 -9.77 -8.53 10.94
CA VAL A 268 -11.10 -8.29 11.54
C VAL A 268 -11.51 -6.85 11.22
N SER A 269 -12.71 -6.68 10.66
CA SER A 269 -13.22 -5.38 10.24
C SER A 269 -14.66 -5.16 10.66
N ARG A 270 -15.03 -3.90 10.88
CA ARG A 270 -16.41 -3.45 10.85
C ARG A 270 -16.76 -3.12 9.39
N PHE A 271 -17.58 -3.97 8.78
CA PHE A 271 -17.90 -3.91 7.36
C PHE A 271 -19.03 -2.93 7.05
N GLY A 272 -19.98 -2.80 7.99
CA GLY A 272 -21.16 -1.95 7.90
C GLY A 272 -21.55 -1.38 9.28
N GLY A 273 -22.80 -0.95 9.43
CA GLY A 273 -23.28 -0.37 10.69
C GLY A 273 -23.22 -1.37 11.85
N GLU A 274 -23.84 -2.53 11.67
CA GLU A 274 -23.93 -3.66 12.61
C GLU A 274 -23.27 -4.94 12.06
N GLU A 275 -22.55 -4.80 10.94
CA GLU A 275 -21.91 -5.90 10.20
C GLU A 275 -20.40 -5.92 10.44
N PHE A 276 -19.86 -7.11 10.65
CA PHE A 276 -18.43 -7.38 10.80
C PHE A 276 -17.98 -8.42 9.78
N ALA A 277 -16.69 -8.40 9.47
CA ALA A 277 -16.06 -9.38 8.60
C ALA A 277 -14.76 -9.90 9.23
N VAL A 278 -14.50 -11.19 9.03
CA VAL A 278 -13.24 -11.83 9.40
C VAL A 278 -12.68 -12.58 8.19
N ILE A 279 -11.42 -12.29 7.84
CA ILE A 279 -10.68 -13.03 6.81
C ILE A 279 -9.49 -13.72 7.45
N VAL A 280 -9.34 -15.01 7.23
CA VAL A 280 -8.25 -15.80 7.82
C VAL A 280 -7.90 -16.99 6.93
N ARG A 281 -6.68 -17.51 7.06
CA ARG A 281 -6.28 -18.77 6.43
C ARG A 281 -6.37 -19.90 7.44
N LEU A 282 -7.27 -20.85 7.21
CA LEU A 282 -7.51 -21.99 8.09
C LEU A 282 -7.93 -23.23 7.28
N PRO A 283 -7.64 -24.46 7.75
CA PRO A 283 -8.28 -25.66 7.22
C PRO A 283 -9.81 -25.58 7.36
N GLY A 284 -10.56 -26.17 6.42
CA GLY A 284 -12.02 -26.00 6.36
C GLY A 284 -12.76 -26.39 7.65
N ALA A 285 -12.40 -27.51 8.28
CA ALA A 285 -12.98 -27.92 9.57
C ALA A 285 -12.69 -26.91 10.69
N ALA A 286 -11.48 -26.33 10.71
CA ALA A 286 -11.11 -25.31 11.69
C ALA A 286 -11.82 -23.96 11.43
N ALA A 287 -12.21 -23.68 10.19
CA ALA A 287 -12.95 -22.48 9.83
C ALA A 287 -14.37 -22.48 10.42
N VAL A 288 -15.06 -23.63 10.36
CA VAL A 288 -16.40 -23.79 10.98
C VAL A 288 -16.30 -23.61 12.50
N ALA A 289 -15.34 -24.28 13.14
CA ALA A 289 -15.12 -24.14 14.59
C ALA A 289 -14.76 -22.70 14.99
N ALA A 290 -14.00 -21.99 14.17
CA ALA A 290 -13.70 -20.57 14.38
C ALA A 290 -14.95 -19.69 14.24
N ALA A 291 -15.81 -19.94 13.25
CA ALA A 291 -17.07 -19.22 13.08
C ALA A 291 -18.00 -19.43 14.29
N GLU A 292 -18.16 -20.67 14.77
CA GLU A 292 -18.95 -20.95 15.99
C GLU A 292 -18.36 -20.28 17.24
N ARG A 293 -17.03 -20.25 17.36
CA ARG A 293 -16.36 -19.53 18.45
C ARG A 293 -16.64 -18.03 18.39
N LEU A 294 -16.64 -17.42 17.21
CA LEU A 294 -16.98 -16.01 17.03
C LEU A 294 -18.45 -15.74 17.38
N ARG A 295 -19.38 -16.60 16.91
CA ARG A 295 -20.80 -16.53 17.27
C ARG A 295 -21.00 -16.58 18.79
N GLY A 296 -20.39 -17.56 19.45
CA GLY A 296 -20.46 -17.71 20.91
C GLY A 296 -19.85 -16.52 21.66
N ALA A 297 -18.79 -15.91 21.13
CA ALA A 297 -18.22 -14.70 21.71
C ALA A 297 -19.18 -13.51 21.63
N VAL A 298 -19.92 -13.37 20.53
CA VAL A 298 -20.96 -12.32 20.39
C VAL A 298 -22.08 -12.54 21.40
N ALA A 299 -22.58 -13.77 21.51
CA ALA A 299 -23.75 -14.13 22.33
C ALA A 299 -23.56 -13.96 23.85
N ALA A 300 -22.34 -13.71 24.34
CA ALA A 300 -22.13 -13.44 25.75
C ALA A 300 -22.88 -12.15 26.19
N PRO A 301 -23.54 -12.11 27.36
CA PRO A 301 -24.26 -10.90 27.80
C PRO A 301 -23.35 -9.67 27.97
N ILE A 302 -23.88 -8.47 27.70
CA ILE A 302 -23.21 -7.18 27.92
C ILE A 302 -24.05 -6.40 28.93
N GLY A 303 -23.71 -6.54 30.21
CA GLY A 303 -24.57 -6.04 31.30
C GLY A 303 -25.94 -6.74 31.24
N SER A 304 -27.01 -5.96 31.05
CA SER A 304 -28.38 -6.46 30.86
C SER A 304 -28.76 -6.69 29.38
N ILE A 305 -27.91 -6.31 28.42
CA ILE A 305 -28.18 -6.42 27.00
C ILE A 305 -27.69 -7.78 26.49
N SER A 306 -28.55 -8.50 25.76
CA SER A 306 -28.20 -9.73 25.06
C SER A 306 -28.43 -9.55 23.56
N VAL A 307 -27.42 -9.86 22.76
CA VAL A 307 -27.45 -9.80 21.30
C VAL A 307 -26.78 -11.06 20.74
N THR A 308 -27.35 -11.63 19.69
CA THR A 308 -26.77 -12.77 18.97
C THR A 308 -26.26 -12.30 17.60
N ALA A 309 -25.59 -13.18 16.87
CA ALA A 309 -25.21 -12.89 15.50
C ALA A 309 -25.51 -14.06 14.57
N SER A 310 -25.84 -13.71 13.34
CA SER A 310 -25.86 -14.61 12.21
C SER A 310 -24.54 -14.54 11.46
N LEU A 311 -23.96 -15.68 11.12
CA LEU A 311 -22.69 -15.76 10.41
C LEU A 311 -22.82 -16.56 9.11
N GLY A 312 -22.17 -16.05 8.08
CA GLY A 312 -21.98 -16.73 6.82
C GLY A 312 -20.50 -17.00 6.56
N LEU A 313 -20.15 -18.24 6.24
CA LEU A 313 -18.78 -18.70 6.04
C LEU A 313 -18.57 -19.12 4.58
N ALA A 314 -17.64 -18.49 3.88
CA ALA A 314 -17.13 -18.97 2.59
C ALA A 314 -15.71 -19.51 2.75
N ILE A 315 -15.43 -20.68 2.16
CA ILE A 315 -14.12 -21.33 2.17
C ILE A 315 -13.70 -21.55 0.72
N VAL A 316 -12.56 -20.96 0.33
CA VAL A 316 -12.04 -21.06 -1.02
C VAL A 316 -10.59 -21.52 -1.01
N ASP A 317 -10.32 -22.57 -1.77
CA ASP A 317 -8.96 -23.07 -1.96
C ASP A 317 -8.13 -22.07 -2.76
N ARG A 318 -6.85 -21.98 -2.41
CA ARG A 318 -5.92 -21.06 -3.09
C ARG A 318 -5.93 -21.25 -4.60
N ALA A 319 -6.04 -22.49 -5.09
CA ALA A 319 -6.03 -22.79 -6.52
C ALA A 319 -7.14 -22.09 -7.30
N ALA A 320 -8.23 -21.68 -6.63
CA ALA A 320 -9.33 -20.94 -7.24
C ALA A 320 -9.15 -19.41 -7.18
N ILE A 321 -8.14 -18.91 -6.46
CA ILE A 321 -7.82 -17.47 -6.39
C ILE A 321 -6.85 -17.17 -7.52
N GLY A 322 -7.30 -16.40 -8.52
CA GLY A 322 -6.51 -16.02 -9.69
C GLY A 322 -5.27 -15.18 -9.36
N ASP A 323 -4.60 -14.68 -10.40
CA ASP A 323 -3.45 -13.77 -10.26
C ASP A 323 -3.79 -12.46 -9.50
N ARG A 324 -2.81 -11.57 -9.28
CA ARG A 324 -2.99 -10.37 -8.41
C ARG A 324 -4.18 -9.47 -8.79
N ARG A 325 -4.56 -9.38 -10.08
CA ARG A 325 -5.76 -8.63 -10.49
C ARG A 325 -7.02 -9.45 -10.26
N GLY A 326 -7.02 -10.74 -10.57
CA GLY A 326 -8.11 -11.65 -10.22
C GLY A 326 -8.36 -11.75 -8.71
N THR A 327 -7.34 -11.52 -7.88
CA THR A 327 -7.41 -11.64 -6.40
C THR A 327 -8.48 -10.73 -5.78
N ARG A 328 -8.69 -9.51 -6.29
CA ARG A 328 -9.70 -8.57 -5.77
C ARG A 328 -11.12 -8.97 -6.13
N ASP A 329 -11.32 -9.33 -7.39
CA ASP A 329 -12.63 -9.76 -7.87
C ASP A 329 -13.01 -11.09 -7.20
N SER A 330 -12.05 -12.02 -7.07
CA SER A 330 -12.21 -13.23 -6.26
C SER A 330 -12.57 -12.89 -4.81
N LEU A 331 -11.92 -11.92 -4.16
CA LEU A 331 -12.28 -11.56 -2.78
C LEU A 331 -13.72 -11.04 -2.69
N ARG A 332 -14.15 -10.18 -3.62
CA ARG A 332 -15.53 -9.67 -3.66
C ARG A 332 -16.54 -10.79 -3.86
N GLU A 333 -16.25 -11.75 -4.74
CA GLU A 333 -17.10 -12.92 -4.95
C GLU A 333 -17.19 -13.81 -3.70
N ILE A 334 -16.07 -14.00 -3.00
CA ILE A 334 -16.01 -14.76 -1.75
C ILE A 334 -16.80 -14.05 -0.65
N LEU A 335 -16.61 -12.74 -0.48
CA LEU A 335 -17.40 -11.91 0.45
C LEU A 335 -18.89 -12.00 0.14
N GLY A 336 -19.28 -11.88 -1.13
CA GLY A 336 -20.67 -12.01 -1.55
C GLY A 336 -21.25 -13.42 -1.29
N SER A 337 -20.42 -14.46 -1.35
CA SER A 337 -20.84 -15.83 -1.02
C SER A 337 -21.06 -16.02 0.48
N ALA A 338 -20.17 -15.47 1.30
CA ALA A 338 -20.32 -15.44 2.75
C ALA A 338 -21.55 -14.62 3.17
N ASP A 339 -21.76 -13.45 2.56
CA ASP A 339 -22.92 -12.59 2.80
C ASP A 339 -24.26 -13.30 2.51
N ARG A 340 -24.37 -13.99 1.37
CA ARG A 340 -25.56 -14.80 1.07
C ARG A 340 -25.82 -15.89 2.10
N ALA A 341 -24.76 -16.56 2.59
CA ALA A 341 -24.89 -17.58 3.63
C ALA A 341 -25.34 -16.97 4.99
N MET A 342 -24.81 -15.80 5.34
CA MET A 342 -25.19 -15.04 6.54
C MET A 342 -26.66 -14.62 6.46
N TYR A 343 -27.10 -14.13 5.31
CA TYR A 343 -28.49 -13.76 5.07
C TYR A 343 -29.44 -14.96 5.21
N GLN A 344 -29.04 -16.15 4.71
CA GLN A 344 -29.79 -17.38 4.94
C GLN A 344 -29.84 -17.77 6.42
N ALA A 345 -28.79 -17.52 7.19
CA ALA A 345 -28.77 -17.78 8.64
C ALA A 345 -29.80 -16.89 9.36
N LYS A 346 -29.86 -15.61 9.01
CA LYS A 346 -30.89 -14.68 9.50
C LYS A 346 -32.30 -15.17 9.18
N GLN A 347 -32.55 -15.63 7.96
CA GLN A 347 -33.86 -16.15 7.55
C GLN A 347 -34.29 -17.41 8.32
N ARG A 348 -33.34 -18.20 8.85
CA ARG A 348 -33.62 -19.42 9.63
C ARG A 348 -33.85 -19.18 11.13
N GLY A 349 -33.94 -17.91 11.55
CA GLY A 349 -34.22 -17.54 12.93
C GLY A 349 -33.07 -16.82 13.66
N GLY A 350 -31.92 -16.65 13.00
CA GLY A 350 -30.75 -16.01 13.57
C GLY A 350 -29.92 -16.95 14.46
N ASP A 351 -28.93 -16.38 15.16
CA ASP A 351 -28.01 -17.07 16.07
C ASP A 351 -27.41 -18.36 15.52
N ALA A 352 -26.97 -18.32 14.25
CA ALA A 352 -26.50 -19.51 13.54
C ALA A 352 -25.31 -19.21 12.63
N VAL A 353 -24.51 -20.24 12.36
CA VAL A 353 -23.47 -20.23 11.33
C VAL A 353 -23.96 -21.05 10.13
N LEU A 354 -23.88 -20.49 8.93
CA LEU A 354 -24.08 -21.23 7.68
C LEU A 354 -22.84 -21.13 6.78
N ALA A 355 -22.42 -22.26 6.22
CA ALA A 355 -21.39 -22.29 5.20
C ALA A 355 -22.00 -22.10 3.80
N ALA A 356 -21.39 -21.26 2.99
CA ALA A 356 -21.70 -21.14 1.58
C ALA A 356 -21.35 -22.47 0.86
N PRO A 357 -22.14 -22.90 -0.12
CA PRO A 357 -21.82 -24.07 -0.93
C PRO A 357 -20.45 -23.84 -1.61
N HIS A 358 -19.58 -24.86 -1.56
CA HIS A 358 -18.26 -24.79 -2.19
C HIS A 358 -18.41 -24.54 -3.69
N SER A 359 -18.01 -23.37 -4.16
CA SER A 359 -17.81 -23.10 -5.59
C SER A 359 -16.52 -23.78 -6.03
N CYS A 360 -16.61 -25.08 -6.33
CA CYS A 360 -15.55 -25.78 -7.04
C CYS A 360 -15.55 -25.30 -8.49
N SER A 361 -14.78 -24.26 -8.82
CA SER A 361 -14.46 -23.95 -10.21
C SER A 361 -13.36 -24.87 -10.74
N ALA A 362 -13.62 -26.18 -10.70
CA ALA A 362 -12.97 -27.09 -11.63
C ALA A 362 -13.70 -26.92 -12.97
N GLN A 363 -13.26 -25.98 -13.81
CA GLN A 363 -13.46 -26.14 -15.24
C GLN A 363 -12.62 -27.34 -15.66
N ALA A 364 -13.25 -28.51 -15.62
CA ALA A 364 -12.81 -29.66 -16.37
C ALA A 364 -12.74 -29.22 -17.83
N SER A 365 -11.51 -29.13 -18.34
CA SER A 365 -11.24 -29.18 -19.77
C SER A 365 -11.71 -30.53 -20.29
N SER A 366 -12.98 -30.62 -20.67
CA SER A 366 -13.56 -31.73 -21.42
C SER A 366 -14.46 -31.18 -22.51
N ALA A 367 -13.88 -30.97 -23.69
CA ALA A 367 -14.55 -31.22 -24.96
C ALA A 367 -13.52 -31.19 -26.09
N SER A 368 -13.26 -32.39 -26.63
CA SER A 368 -12.87 -32.76 -28.01
C SER A 368 -11.70 -32.04 -28.68
#